data_AF-A0A381Q3M6-F1
#
_entry.id   AF-A0A381Q3M6-F1
#
_cell.length_a   1.000
_cell.length_b   1.000
_cell.length_c   1.000
_cell.angle_alpha   90.00
_cell.angle_beta   90.00
_cell.angle_gamma   90.00
#
_symmetry.space_group_name_H-M   'P 1'
#
loop_
_entity.id
_entity.type
_entity.pdbx_description
1 polymer ?
#
loop_
_entity_poly.entity_id
_entity_poly.type
_entity_poly.pdbx_seq_one_letter_code
_entity_poly.pdbx_strand_id
1 'polypeptide(L)'
;VFLSTHQVKLVHPIAQTRTIVKVQNDAENRRVSPKHGSLFDIFSELVYIPQMLNDANFEVDVVLIEEEEHREYDGRRGRRKRGWVTTGRHLVRVLEVVNIGSMEDLFGRMTGDLASTFTSADLGHAMRRSRSLGQKAAYCFRVAGLTRVCGKNGNELVYEKST
;
A
#
# COMPACT_ATOMS: atom_id res chain seq x y z
N VAL A 1 -10.68 -13.38 -19.10
CA VAL A 1 -11.56 -13.00 -20.23
C VAL A 1 -11.45 -11.51 -20.56
N PHE A 2 -11.52 -10.60 -19.59
CA PHE A 2 -11.36 -9.17 -19.88
C PHE A 2 -9.91 -8.80 -20.27
N LEU A 3 -8.92 -9.21 -19.47
CA LEU A 3 -7.49 -8.95 -19.74
C LEU A 3 -6.95 -9.64 -20.99
N SER A 4 -7.59 -10.71 -21.49
CA SER A 4 -7.18 -11.37 -22.74
C SER A 4 -7.53 -10.56 -24.01
N THR A 5 -8.30 -9.47 -23.88
CA THR A 5 -8.77 -8.65 -25.01
C THR A 5 -8.54 -7.15 -24.83
N HIS A 6 -8.24 -6.70 -23.61
CA HIS A 6 -8.11 -5.28 -23.28
C HIS A 6 -6.93 -5.05 -22.35
N GLN A 7 -6.22 -3.93 -22.58
CA GLN A 7 -5.28 -3.38 -21.60
C GLN A 7 -6.05 -2.64 -20.51
N VAL A 8 -5.69 -2.92 -19.26
CA VAL A 8 -6.35 -2.40 -18.07
C VAL A 8 -5.31 -1.76 -17.16
N LYS A 9 -5.54 -0.49 -16.85
CA LYS A 9 -4.75 0.26 -15.90
C LYS A 9 -5.56 0.56 -14.65
N LEU A 10 -5.13 0.04 -13.51
CA LEU A 10 -5.67 0.39 -12.21
C LEU A 10 -4.96 1.63 -11.69
N VAL A 11 -5.70 2.72 -11.46
CA VAL A 11 -5.17 3.92 -10.79
C VAL A 11 -5.53 3.86 -9.31
N HIS A 12 -4.52 3.76 -8.45
CA HIS A 12 -4.71 3.66 -7.00
C HIS A 12 -4.05 4.83 -6.26
N PRO A 13 -4.84 5.76 -5.68
CA PRO A 13 -4.28 6.87 -4.92
C PRO A 13 -3.85 6.44 -3.51
N ILE A 14 -2.63 6.82 -3.12
CA ILE A 14 -2.09 6.64 -1.78
C ILE A 14 -1.76 8.00 -1.18
N ALA A 15 -2.39 8.32 -0.05
CA ALA A 15 -2.13 9.55 0.68
C ALA A 15 -0.73 9.52 1.32
N GLN A 16 0.26 10.08 0.62
CA GLN A 16 1.61 10.25 1.14
C GLN A 16 1.63 11.30 2.25
N THR A 17 0.85 12.36 2.09
CA THR A 17 0.61 13.36 3.13
C THR A 17 -0.89 13.56 3.29
N ARG A 18 -1.36 13.51 4.54
CA ARG A 18 -2.75 13.78 4.88
C ARG A 18 -2.83 14.88 5.92
N THR A 19 -3.54 15.95 5.61
CA THR A 19 -3.95 16.95 6.60
C THR A 19 -5.33 16.60 7.13
N ILE A 20 -5.48 16.52 8.45
CA ILE A 20 -6.77 16.33 9.09
C ILE A 20 -7.34 17.72 9.37
N VAL A 21 -8.48 18.02 8.76
CA VAL A 21 -9.24 19.26 8.97
C VAL A 21 -10.44 18.92 9.84
N LYS A 22 -10.56 19.59 10.98
CA LYS A 22 -11.65 19.40 11.94
C LYS A 22 -12.45 20.68 12.05
N VAL A 23 -13.75 20.59 11.80
CA VAL A 23 -14.69 21.71 11.90
C VAL A 23 -15.65 21.45 13.06
N GLN A 24 -15.78 22.44 13.95
CA GLN A 24 -16.78 22.44 15.03
C GLN A 24 -17.17 23.89 15.35
N ASN A 25 -18.47 24.20 15.32
CA ASN A 25 -19.00 25.54 15.62
C ASN A 25 -18.26 26.65 14.85
N ASP A 26 -18.10 26.48 13.54
CA ASP A 26 -17.37 27.38 12.63
C ASP A 26 -15.87 27.57 12.93
N ALA A 27 -15.31 26.87 13.92
CA ALA A 27 -13.88 26.83 14.19
C ALA A 27 -13.22 25.65 13.45
N GLU A 28 -12.14 25.96 12.71
CA GLU A 28 -11.34 24.97 11.99
C GLU A 28 -10.01 24.72 12.71
N ASN A 29 -9.68 23.44 12.93
CA ASN A 29 -8.36 23.00 13.37
C ASN A 29 -7.72 22.08 12.33
N ARG A 30 -6.51 22.44 11.89
CA ARG A 30 -5.76 21.69 10.88
C ARG A 30 -4.49 21.11 11.50
N ARG A 31 -4.19 19.85 11.19
CA ARG A 31 -2.89 19.25 11.51
C ARG A 31 -2.49 18.22 10.48
N VAL A 32 -1.20 18.13 10.19
CA VAL A 32 -0.65 17.03 9.40
C VAL A 32 -0.73 15.74 10.21
N SER A 33 -1.18 14.66 9.58
CA SER A 33 -1.18 13.32 10.14
C SER A 33 0.25 12.80 10.21
N PRO A 34 0.68 12.14 11.31
CA PRO A 34 2.00 11.53 11.38
C PRO A 34 2.15 10.29 10.47
N LYS A 35 1.05 9.79 9.90
CA LYS A 35 1.06 8.68 8.93
C LYS A 35 1.38 9.20 7.55
N HIS A 36 2.39 8.60 6.92
CA HIS A 36 2.78 8.86 5.55
C HIS A 36 2.66 7.59 4.71
N GLY A 37 1.87 7.66 3.65
CA GLY A 37 1.79 6.60 2.65
C GLY A 37 3.09 6.45 1.85
N SER A 38 3.35 5.27 1.31
CA SER A 38 4.35 5.03 0.26
C SER A 38 3.77 4.17 -0.84
N LEU A 39 4.53 4.09 -1.93
CA LEU A 39 4.35 3.13 -3.01
C LEU A 39 3.99 1.72 -2.51
N PHE A 40 4.73 1.21 -1.52
CA PHE A 40 4.57 -0.15 -1.01
C PHE A 40 3.26 -0.39 -0.26
N ASP A 41 2.54 0.66 0.15
CA ASP A 41 1.22 0.48 0.76
C ASP A 41 0.21 -0.14 -0.23
N ILE A 42 0.51 -0.16 -1.54
CA ILE A 42 -0.23 -0.89 -2.58
C ILE A 42 -0.38 -2.38 -2.28
N PHE A 43 0.55 -3.00 -1.53
CA PHE A 43 0.41 -4.39 -1.10
C PHE A 43 -0.81 -4.62 -0.20
N SER A 44 -1.39 -3.57 0.41
CA SER A 44 -2.66 -3.73 1.12
C SER A 44 -3.84 -4.00 0.20
N GLU A 45 -3.74 -3.64 -1.07
CA GLU A 45 -4.75 -3.88 -2.09
C GLU A 45 -4.41 -5.09 -2.96
N LEU A 46 -3.13 -5.24 -3.36
CA LEU A 46 -2.71 -6.34 -4.24
C LEU A 46 -2.93 -7.73 -3.65
N VAL A 47 -3.02 -7.87 -2.33
CA VAL A 47 -3.37 -9.15 -1.69
C VAL A 47 -4.72 -9.71 -2.14
N TYR A 48 -5.63 -8.88 -2.64
CA TYR A 48 -6.92 -9.31 -3.19
C TYR A 48 -6.83 -9.75 -4.66
N ILE A 49 -5.77 -9.36 -5.36
CA ILE A 49 -5.54 -9.62 -6.79
C ILE A 49 -4.07 -10.00 -7.09
N PRO A 50 -3.42 -10.88 -6.32
CA PRO A 50 -1.96 -11.05 -6.34
C PRO A 50 -1.41 -11.61 -7.66
N GLN A 51 -2.26 -12.25 -8.47
CA GLN A 51 -1.90 -12.79 -9.79
C GLN A 51 -2.13 -11.81 -10.94
N MET A 52 -2.84 -10.70 -10.73
CA MET A 52 -3.20 -9.80 -11.84
C MET A 52 -1.97 -9.13 -12.45
N LEU A 53 -0.96 -8.77 -11.64
CA LEU A 53 0.30 -8.21 -12.13
C LEU A 53 1.20 -9.20 -12.89
N ASN A 54 0.78 -10.47 -13.04
CA ASN A 54 1.45 -11.43 -13.92
C ASN A 54 0.91 -11.38 -15.37
N ASP A 55 -0.20 -10.67 -15.60
CA ASP A 55 -0.80 -10.51 -16.92
C ASP A 55 -0.23 -9.25 -17.58
N ALA A 56 0.33 -9.39 -18.79
CA ALA A 56 0.96 -8.29 -19.53
C ALA A 56 -0.02 -7.17 -19.93
N ASN A 57 -1.33 -7.42 -19.85
CA ASN A 57 -2.37 -6.43 -20.12
C ASN A 57 -2.90 -5.75 -18.85
N PHE A 58 -2.30 -5.99 -17.68
CA PHE A 58 -2.67 -5.33 -16.43
C PHE A 58 -1.50 -4.55 -15.83
N GLU A 59 -1.72 -3.27 -15.56
CA GLU A 59 -0.75 -2.40 -14.91
C GLU A 59 -1.41 -1.56 -13.81
N VAL A 60 -0.60 -1.07 -12.87
CA VAL A 60 -1.06 -0.24 -11.75
C VAL A 60 -0.29 1.07 -11.74
N ASP A 61 -1.01 2.19 -11.79
CA ASP A 61 -0.47 3.50 -11.47
C ASP A 61 -0.74 3.79 -9.99
N VAL A 62 0.31 3.74 -9.18
CA VAL A 62 0.25 4.18 -7.78
C VAL A 62 0.47 5.68 -7.74
N VAL A 63 -0.59 6.41 -7.40
CA VAL A 63 -0.59 7.87 -7.39
C VAL A 63 -0.37 8.35 -5.96
N LEU A 64 0.83 8.81 -5.65
CA LEU A 64 1.11 9.44 -4.36
C LEU A 64 0.48 10.83 -4.35
N ILE A 65 -0.39 11.07 -3.36
CA ILE A 65 -1.14 12.32 -3.26
C ILE A 65 -0.95 13.01 -1.92
N GLU A 66 -1.16 14.32 -1.96
CA GLU A 66 -1.50 15.10 -0.78
C GLU A 66 -3.02 15.25 -0.72
N GLU A 67 -3.62 14.91 0.42
CA GLU A 67 -5.06 15.02 0.63
C GLU A 67 -5.42 15.69 1.95
N GLU A 68 -6.62 16.24 2.00
CA GLU A 68 -7.27 16.67 3.22
C GLU A 68 -8.37 15.69 3.60
N GLU A 69 -8.38 15.22 4.84
CA GLU A 69 -9.49 14.47 5.41
C GLU A 69 -10.30 15.40 6.33
N HIS A 70 -11.49 15.77 5.86
CA HIS A 70 -12.41 16.64 6.56
C HIS A 70 -13.23 15.85 7.58
N ARG A 71 -13.37 16.43 8.77
CA ARG A 71 -14.09 15.83 9.89
C ARG A 71 -14.95 16.85 10.60
N GLU A 72 -16.15 16.42 10.96
CA GLU A 72 -17.06 17.19 11.80
C GLU A 72 -17.29 16.46 13.13
N TYR A 73 -17.62 17.22 14.16
CA TYR A 73 -18.02 16.66 15.43
C TYR A 73 -19.50 16.28 15.40
N ASP A 74 -19.79 14.99 15.57
CA ASP A 74 -21.12 14.43 15.77
C ASP A 74 -21.13 13.66 17.09
N GLY A 75 -21.79 14.22 18.12
CA GLY A 75 -21.89 13.64 19.45
C GLY A 75 -22.67 12.31 19.53
N ARG A 76 -23.36 11.90 18.45
CA ARG A 76 -24.10 10.64 18.36
C ARG A 76 -23.33 9.57 17.59
N ARG A 77 -22.44 9.97 16.69
CA ARG A 77 -21.63 9.08 15.86
C ARG A 77 -20.15 9.15 16.26
N GLY A 78 -19.29 8.39 15.58
CA GLY A 78 -17.85 8.52 15.77
C GLY A 78 -17.31 8.15 17.16
N ARG A 79 -17.99 7.30 17.96
CA ARG A 79 -17.55 6.92 19.33
C ARG A 79 -16.09 6.46 19.39
N ARG A 80 -15.65 5.62 18.44
CA ARG A 80 -14.25 5.15 18.33
C ARG A 80 -13.25 6.28 18.03
N LYS A 81 -13.72 7.38 17.44
CA LYS A 81 -12.95 8.59 17.11
C LYS A 81 -13.33 9.76 18.02
N ARG A 82 -13.90 9.51 19.22
CA ARG A 82 -14.31 10.54 20.20
C ARG A 82 -15.27 11.60 19.63
N GLY A 83 -16.27 11.16 18.87
CA GLY A 83 -17.28 12.04 18.25
C GLY A 83 -16.89 12.63 16.90
N TRP A 84 -15.66 12.42 16.42
CA TRP A 84 -15.24 12.92 15.10
C TRP A 84 -15.65 11.96 13.98
N VAL A 85 -16.39 12.46 13.00
CA VAL A 85 -16.83 11.71 11.81
C VAL A 85 -16.15 12.28 10.59
N THR A 86 -15.63 11.41 9.71
CA THR A 86 -15.06 11.83 8.42
C THR A 86 -16.21 12.18 7.47
N THR A 87 -16.25 13.41 6.98
CA THR A 87 -17.29 13.93 6.08
C THR A 87 -16.86 13.93 4.63
N GLY A 88 -15.55 14.06 4.37
CA GLY A 88 -15.03 14.07 3.01
C GLY A 88 -13.52 13.89 2.95
N ARG A 89 -13.03 13.66 1.74
CA ARG A 89 -11.62 13.77 1.39
C ARG A 89 -11.46 14.63 0.15
N HIS A 90 -10.49 15.51 0.17
CA HIS A 90 -10.20 16.41 -0.94
C HIS A 90 -8.77 16.17 -1.41
N LEU A 91 -8.61 15.91 -2.71
CA LEU A 91 -7.30 15.86 -3.34
C LEU A 91 -6.73 17.28 -3.37
N VAL A 92 -5.58 17.49 -2.73
CA VAL A 92 -4.87 18.77 -2.76
C VAL A 92 -3.99 18.83 -4.00
N ARG A 93 -3.17 17.79 -4.21
CA ARG A 93 -2.34 17.63 -5.40
C ARG A 93 -1.84 16.21 -5.57
N VAL A 94 -1.49 15.88 -6.82
CA VAL A 94 -0.69 14.70 -7.15
C VAL A 94 0.78 15.03 -6.94
N LEU A 95 1.49 14.18 -6.20
CA LEU A 95 2.91 14.35 -5.88
C LEU A 95 3.78 13.54 -6.84
N GLU A 96 3.40 12.29 -7.08
CA GLU A 96 4.14 11.35 -7.93
C GLU A 96 3.17 10.31 -8.50
N VAL A 97 3.43 9.86 -9.72
CA VAL A 97 2.76 8.70 -10.31
C VAL A 97 3.82 7.64 -10.58
N VAL A 98 3.69 6.49 -9.94
CA VAL A 98 4.59 5.35 -10.14
C VAL A 98 3.84 4.25 -10.86
N ASN A 99 4.24 3.98 -12.10
CA ASN A 99 3.74 2.85 -12.86
C ASN A 99 4.41 1.54 -12.39
N ILE A 100 3.60 0.50 -12.27
CA ILE A 100 3.98 -0.87 -11.94
C ILE A 100 3.36 -1.76 -13.01
N GLY A 101 4.19 -2.28 -13.91
CA GLY A 101 3.75 -3.20 -14.97
C GLY A 101 3.82 -4.66 -14.56
N SER A 102 4.58 -4.98 -13.51
CA SER A 102 4.80 -6.35 -13.07
C SER A 102 5.08 -6.47 -11.58
N MET A 103 5.00 -7.68 -11.04
CA MET A 103 5.40 -7.93 -9.65
C MET A 103 6.93 -7.82 -9.48
N GLU A 104 7.69 -8.07 -10.54
CA GLU A 104 9.14 -7.89 -10.64
C GLU A 104 9.55 -6.43 -10.41
N ASP A 105 8.78 -5.47 -10.95
CA ASP A 105 9.03 -4.04 -10.75
C ASP A 105 8.96 -3.66 -9.26
N LEU A 106 8.00 -4.25 -8.54
CA LEU A 106 7.88 -4.06 -7.09
C LEU A 106 8.98 -4.77 -6.33
N PHE A 107 9.31 -6.01 -6.71
CA PHE A 107 10.37 -6.79 -6.06
C PHE A 107 11.74 -6.12 -6.22
N GLY A 108 12.08 -5.67 -7.44
CA GLY A 108 13.35 -5.02 -7.78
C GLY A 108 13.63 -3.72 -7.02
N ARG A 109 12.58 -3.05 -6.51
CA ARG A 109 12.71 -1.87 -5.65
C ARG A 109 13.21 -2.19 -4.23
N MET A 110 13.25 -3.47 -3.84
CA MET A 110 13.77 -3.93 -2.54
C MET A 110 15.02 -4.80 -2.66
N THR A 111 15.38 -5.28 -3.86
CA THR A 111 16.42 -6.32 -4.01
C THR A 111 17.80 -5.90 -3.50
N GLY A 112 18.11 -4.60 -3.48
CA GLY A 112 19.40 -4.11 -2.95
C GLY A 112 19.57 -4.30 -1.44
N ASP A 113 18.46 -4.42 -0.70
CA ASP A 113 18.44 -4.49 0.77
C ASP A 113 18.19 -5.92 1.29
N LEU A 114 17.98 -6.91 0.40
CA LEU A 114 17.63 -8.27 0.76
C LEU A 114 18.82 -9.23 0.59
N ALA A 115 19.01 -10.10 1.58
CA ALA A 115 19.95 -11.22 1.47
C ALA A 115 19.43 -12.31 0.49
N SER A 116 20.26 -13.32 0.20
CA SER A 116 19.89 -14.43 -0.69
C SER A 116 18.66 -15.21 -0.19
N THR A 117 18.48 -15.28 1.12
CA THR A 117 17.26 -15.73 1.78
C THR A 117 16.78 -14.63 2.73
N PHE A 118 15.47 -14.48 2.88
CA PHE A 118 14.86 -13.40 3.65
C PHE A 118 13.51 -13.81 4.24
N THR A 119 13.06 -13.07 5.23
CA THR A 119 11.77 -13.25 5.91
C THR A 119 10.79 -12.14 5.54
N SER A 120 9.54 -12.27 5.98
CA SER A 120 8.57 -11.17 5.90
C SER A 120 8.97 -9.94 6.73
N ALA A 121 9.78 -10.11 7.77
CA ALA A 121 10.30 -8.99 8.55
C ALA A 121 11.33 -8.20 7.75
N ASP A 122 12.23 -8.89 7.02
CA ASP A 122 13.23 -8.27 6.16
C ASP A 122 12.57 -7.46 5.03
N LEU A 123 11.51 -7.99 4.41
CA LEU A 123 10.70 -7.24 3.44
C LEU A 123 10.08 -5.97 4.06
N GLY A 124 9.57 -6.07 5.30
CA GLY A 124 9.08 -4.92 6.04
C GLY A 124 10.18 -3.87 6.24
N HIS A 125 11.39 -4.30 6.62
CA HIS A 125 12.54 -3.42 6.81
C HIS A 125 12.99 -2.74 5.51
N ALA A 126 13.14 -3.49 4.42
CA ALA A 126 13.49 -2.95 3.10
C ALA A 126 12.48 -1.89 2.63
N MET A 127 11.18 -2.12 2.86
CA MET A 127 10.14 -1.16 2.53
C MET A 127 10.02 0.01 3.54
N ARG A 128 10.72 -0.05 4.68
CA ARG A 128 10.53 0.82 5.85
C ARG A 128 9.08 0.84 6.31
N ARG A 129 8.48 -0.33 6.43
CA ARG A 129 7.07 -0.56 6.75
C ARG A 129 6.91 -1.63 7.81
N SER A 130 5.68 -1.79 8.29
CA SER A 130 5.38 -2.79 9.30
C SER A 130 5.60 -4.21 8.77
N ARG A 131 5.93 -5.14 9.67
CA ARG A 131 5.96 -6.57 9.37
C ARG A 131 4.66 -7.08 8.74
N SER A 132 3.51 -6.53 9.13
CA SER A 132 2.22 -6.92 8.53
C SER A 132 2.18 -6.61 7.04
N LEU A 133 2.72 -5.46 6.61
CA LEU A 133 2.85 -5.15 5.19
C LEU A 133 3.89 -6.05 4.50
N GLY A 134 5.00 -6.35 5.18
CA GLY A 134 6.00 -7.32 4.72
C GLY A 134 5.42 -8.73 4.48
N GLN A 135 4.48 -9.18 5.31
CA GLN A 135 3.77 -10.44 5.11
C GLN A 135 2.85 -10.41 3.88
N LYS A 136 2.16 -9.29 3.64
CA LYS A 136 1.35 -9.09 2.43
C LYS A 136 2.22 -9.12 1.18
N ALA A 137 3.36 -8.43 1.20
CA ALA A 137 4.33 -8.45 0.11
C ALA A 137 4.86 -9.87 -0.13
N ALA A 138 5.28 -10.59 0.91
CA ALA A 138 5.74 -11.98 0.82
C ALA A 138 4.68 -12.89 0.19
N TYR A 139 3.41 -12.72 0.58
CA TYR A 139 2.29 -13.44 -0.01
C TYR A 139 2.15 -13.13 -1.51
N CYS A 140 2.12 -11.85 -1.89
CA CYS A 140 2.01 -11.44 -3.30
C CYS A 140 3.16 -12.00 -4.15
N PHE A 141 4.41 -11.86 -3.70
CA PHE A 141 5.57 -12.39 -4.43
C PHE A 141 5.54 -13.90 -4.60
N ARG A 142 5.14 -14.62 -3.55
CA ARG A 142 5.03 -16.08 -3.62
C ARG A 142 3.94 -16.51 -4.59
N VAL A 143 2.78 -15.87 -4.55
CA VAL A 143 1.66 -16.20 -5.46
C VAL A 143 1.98 -15.80 -6.90
N ALA A 144 2.74 -14.72 -7.10
CA ALA A 144 3.25 -14.31 -8.40
C ALA A 144 4.35 -15.25 -8.94
N GLY A 145 4.90 -16.14 -8.11
CA GLY A 145 5.95 -17.09 -8.49
C GLY A 145 7.37 -16.57 -8.34
N LEU A 146 7.56 -15.33 -7.89
CA LEU A 146 8.87 -14.68 -7.74
C LEU A 146 9.70 -15.22 -6.58
N THR A 147 9.03 -15.72 -5.56
CA THR A 147 9.69 -16.28 -4.38
C THR A 147 9.08 -17.60 -4.01
N ARG A 148 9.88 -18.44 -3.35
CA ARG A 148 9.43 -19.71 -2.77
C ARG A 148 9.86 -19.80 -1.32
N VAL A 149 9.13 -20.58 -0.54
CA VAL A 149 9.50 -20.89 0.84
C VAL A 149 10.59 -21.95 0.80
N CYS A 150 11.76 -21.65 1.37
CA CYS A 150 12.89 -22.58 1.48
C CYS A 150 13.16 -23.05 2.91
N GLY A 151 12.47 -22.50 3.91
CA GLY A 151 12.61 -22.94 5.28
C GLY A 151 11.73 -22.21 6.28
N LYS A 152 12.04 -22.38 7.56
CA LYS A 152 11.42 -21.66 8.67
C LYS A 152 12.47 -21.20 9.67
N ASN A 153 12.28 -20.01 10.24
CA ASN A 153 13.01 -19.51 11.39
C ASN A 153 12.02 -19.29 12.53
N GLY A 154 11.95 -20.25 13.45
CA GLY A 154 10.86 -20.33 14.42
C GLY A 154 9.49 -20.40 13.73
N ASN A 155 8.64 -19.41 13.99
CA ASN A 155 7.30 -19.29 13.38
C ASN A 155 7.30 -18.53 12.04
N GLU A 156 8.44 -18.02 11.59
CA GLU A 156 8.55 -17.27 10.35
C GLU A 156 8.92 -18.16 9.17
N LEU A 157 8.27 -17.93 8.03
CA LEU A 157 8.67 -18.54 6.77
C LEU A 157 9.92 -17.81 6.24
N VAL A 158 10.89 -18.59 5.78
CA VAL A 158 12.08 -18.10 5.08
C VAL A 158 11.84 -18.30 3.58
N TYR A 159 12.09 -17.25 2.83
CA TYR A 159 11.89 -17.16 1.40
C TYR A 159 13.22 -17.00 0.69
N GLU A 160 13.24 -17.42 -0.57
CA GLU A 160 14.30 -17.09 -1.53
C GLU A 160 13.66 -16.76 -2.88
N LYS A 161 14.43 -16.11 -3.75
CA LYS A 161 13.99 -15.85 -5.12
C LYS A 161 13.85 -17.17 -5.88
N SER A 162 12.75 -17.33 -6.61
CA SER A 162 12.60 -18.45 -7.53
C SER A 162 13.63 -18.34 -8.66
N THR A 163 14.24 -19.47 -9.02
CA THR A 163 15.16 -19.59 -10.17
C THR A 163 14.39 -19.65 -11.47
#